data_AF-A0AAD6TRN7-F1
#
_entry.id   AF-A0AAD6TRN7-F1
#
_cell.length_a   1.000
_cell.length_b   1.000
_cell.length_c   1.000
_cell.angle_alpha   90.00
_cell.angle_beta   90.00
_cell.angle_gamma   90.00
#
_symmetry.space_group_name_H-M   'P 1'
#
loop_
_entity.id
_entity.type
_entity.pdbx_description
1 polymer ?
#
loop_
_entity_poly.entity_id
_entity_poly.type
_entity_poly.pdbx_seq_one_letter_code
_entity_poly.pdbx_strand_id
1 'polypeptide(L)'
;MSSSESRGASDFGSSESLARSQDHALALLPEPELRALLTKLAVTNARVRRAIARELRRPTHGHSRPKRHKHPREPQPEAICANCHQERTSAIADEPCAFHPGQLEDSVFEFLSRTPEGRPLRIRRTLVMWTCCAEAPQALGCADANAHLWRAE
;
A
#
# COMPACT_ATOMS: atom_id res chain seq x y z
N MET A 1 33.69 31.34 -34.14
CA MET A 1 33.05 31.99 -32.98
C MET A 1 32.25 30.91 -32.28
N SER A 2 32.76 30.42 -31.15
CA SER A 2 32.20 29.29 -30.41
C SER A 2 31.19 29.80 -29.39
N SER A 3 29.96 29.31 -29.48
CA SER A 3 28.94 29.51 -28.44
C SER A 3 28.83 28.22 -27.65
N SER A 4 29.34 28.25 -26.42
CA SER A 4 29.17 27.19 -25.43
C SER A 4 28.09 27.62 -24.45
N GLU A 5 26.89 27.05 -24.57
CA GLU A 5 25.87 27.08 -23.53
C GLU A 5 25.79 25.67 -22.91
N SER A 6 26.22 25.54 -21.66
CA SER A 6 25.97 24.36 -20.85
C SER A 6 25.15 24.76 -19.63
N ARG A 7 23.91 24.28 -19.63
CA ARG A 7 22.85 24.54 -18.67
C ARG A 7 23.11 23.86 -17.32
N GLY A 8 22.55 24.50 -16.29
CA GLY A 8 22.75 24.21 -14.88
C GLY A 8 22.39 22.80 -14.44
N ALA A 9 23.18 22.32 -13.49
CA ALA A 9 22.89 21.20 -12.63
C ALA A 9 22.23 21.68 -11.33
N SER A 10 21.63 20.71 -10.64
CA SER A 10 21.25 20.64 -9.21
C SER A 10 19.87 21.20 -8.79
N ASP A 11 18.86 20.32 -8.82
CA ASP A 11 17.56 20.51 -8.15
C ASP A 11 17.16 19.24 -7.33
N PHE A 12 18.10 18.73 -6.52
CA PHE A 12 17.91 17.53 -5.67
C PHE A 12 17.94 17.82 -4.16
N GLY A 13 18.02 19.08 -3.74
CA GLY A 13 18.23 19.47 -2.34
C GLY A 13 16.96 19.60 -1.46
N SER A 14 15.76 19.42 -2.02
CA SER A 14 14.53 19.88 -1.33
C SER A 14 13.83 18.84 -0.45
N SER A 15 14.02 17.53 -0.70
CA SER A 15 13.27 16.47 0.03
C SER A 15 13.91 16.08 1.37
N GLU A 16 15.24 16.14 1.50
CA GLU A 16 15.92 15.77 2.75
C GLU A 16 15.73 16.82 3.86
N SER A 17 15.61 18.10 3.49
CA SER A 17 15.36 19.20 4.42
C SER A 17 14.00 19.06 5.13
N LEU A 18 12.96 18.66 4.39
CA LEU A 18 11.62 18.49 4.92
C LEU A 18 11.52 17.30 5.89
N ALA A 19 12.16 16.16 5.54
CA ALA A 19 12.20 14.98 6.40
C ALA A 19 12.87 15.30 7.76
N ARG A 20 14.02 15.98 7.73
CA ARG A 20 14.73 16.41 8.96
C ARG A 20 13.91 17.39 9.80
N SER A 21 13.14 18.26 9.17
CA SER A 21 12.22 19.18 9.86
C SER A 21 11.08 18.44 10.56
N GLN A 22 10.53 17.39 9.96
CA GLN A 22 9.46 16.58 10.54
C GLN A 22 9.95 15.76 11.73
N ASP A 23 11.15 15.18 11.64
CA ASP A 23 11.76 14.42 12.74
C ASP A 23 11.98 15.31 13.98
N HIS A 24 12.43 16.55 13.78
CA HIS A 24 12.61 17.50 14.89
C HIS A 24 11.27 17.88 15.54
N ALA A 25 10.23 18.13 14.75
CA ALA A 25 8.90 18.43 15.27
C ALA A 25 8.32 17.26 16.09
N LEU A 26 8.55 16.01 15.65
CA LEU A 26 8.14 14.81 16.38
C LEU A 26 8.91 14.63 17.69
N ALA A 27 10.19 15.01 17.75
CA ALA A 27 11.00 14.91 18.95
C ALA A 27 10.62 15.91 20.06
N LEU A 28 9.96 17.02 19.69
CA LEU A 28 9.52 18.07 20.63
C LEU A 28 8.13 17.81 21.23
N LEU A 29 7.39 16.83 20.70
CA LEU A 29 6.04 16.51 21.16
C LEU A 29 6.08 15.80 22.53
N PRO A 30 5.27 16.26 23.52
CA PRO A 30 5.07 15.52 24.76
C PRO A 30 4.54 14.11 24.48
N GLU A 31 5.02 13.11 25.24
CA GLU A 31 4.58 11.72 25.11
C GLU A 31 3.05 11.52 25.07
N PRO A 32 2.22 12.16 25.93
CA PRO A 32 0.77 11.98 25.88
C PRO A 32 0.16 12.48 24.56
N GLU A 33 0.67 13.58 24.00
CA GLU A 33 0.20 14.12 22.73
C GLU A 33 0.57 13.20 21.56
N LEU A 34 1.79 12.68 21.56
CA LEU A 34 2.25 11.70 20.58
C LEU A 34 1.39 10.43 20.60
N ARG A 35 1.09 9.90 21.79
CA ARG A 35 0.21 8.73 21.95
C ARG A 35 -1.20 9.00 21.43
N ALA A 36 -1.76 10.17 21.71
CA ALA A 36 -3.08 10.55 21.20
C ALA A 36 -3.10 10.65 19.67
N LEU A 37 -2.05 11.23 19.07
CA LEU A 37 -1.88 11.31 17.62
C LEU A 37 -1.80 9.94 16.97
N LEU A 38 -0.93 9.06 17.48
CA LEU A 38 -0.78 7.68 17.00
C LEU A 38 -2.10 6.89 17.11
N THR A 39 -2.83 7.06 18.21
CA THR A 39 -4.12 6.40 18.42
C THR A 39 -5.16 6.88 17.41
N LYS A 40 -5.25 8.20 17.20
CA LYS A 40 -6.15 8.79 16.21
C LYS A 40 -5.84 8.28 14.80
N LEU A 41 -4.55 8.22 14.44
CA LEU A 41 -4.10 7.69 13.14
C LEU A 41 -4.41 6.19 12.99
N ALA A 42 -4.29 5.39 14.05
CA ALA A 42 -4.62 3.97 14.02
C ALA A 42 -6.12 3.71 13.84
N VAL A 43 -6.98 4.59 14.36
CA VAL A 43 -8.43 4.51 14.16
C VAL A 43 -8.80 4.82 12.71
N THR A 44 -8.26 5.91 12.15
CA THR A 44 -8.64 6.39 10.82
C THR A 44 -7.91 5.69 9.67
N ASN A 45 -6.73 5.11 9.91
CA ASN A 45 -5.89 4.54 8.86
C ASN A 45 -5.49 3.09 9.16
N ALA A 46 -6.07 2.14 8.41
CA ALA A 46 -5.79 0.72 8.57
C ALA A 46 -4.31 0.35 8.31
N ARG A 47 -3.60 1.08 7.45
CA ARG A 47 -2.17 0.82 7.18
C ARG A 47 -1.31 1.17 8.40
N VAL A 48 -1.59 2.30 9.04
CA VAL A 48 -0.90 2.72 10.28
C VAL A 48 -1.19 1.75 11.41
N ARG A 49 -2.45 1.33 11.58
CA ARG A 49 -2.83 0.32 12.58
C ARG A 49 -2.07 -1.00 12.39
N ARG A 50 -1.98 -1.51 11.15
CA ARG A 50 -1.22 -2.73 10.83
C ARG A 50 0.28 -2.53 11.09
N ALA A 51 0.84 -1.36 10.77
CA ALA A 51 2.24 -1.06 11.03
C ALA A 51 2.57 -1.07 12.53
N ILE A 52 1.75 -0.42 13.35
CA ILE A 52 1.90 -0.43 14.82
C ILE A 52 1.81 -1.86 15.36
N ALA A 53 0.81 -2.63 14.93
CA ALA A 53 0.65 -4.02 15.36
C ALA A 53 1.88 -4.89 15.00
N ARG A 54 2.50 -4.66 13.83
CA ARG A 54 3.73 -5.35 13.43
C ARG A 54 4.91 -4.99 14.31
N GLU A 55 5.12 -3.72 14.61
CA GLU A 55 6.24 -3.30 15.47
C GLU A 55 6.06 -3.79 16.91
N LEU A 56 4.84 -3.79 17.45
CA LEU A 56 4.56 -4.36 18.78
C LEU A 56 4.77 -5.87 18.86
N ARG A 57 4.63 -6.60 17.75
CA ARG A 57 4.92 -8.04 17.67
C ARG A 57 6.41 -8.34 17.53
N ARG A 58 7.26 -7.37 17.20
CA ARG A 58 8.71 -7.61 17.11
C ARG A 58 9.28 -7.76 18.52
N PRO A 59 9.90 -8.90 18.85
CA PRO A 59 10.56 -9.07 20.13
C PRO A 59 11.69 -8.03 20.26
N THR A 60 11.62 -7.21 21.30
CA THR A 60 12.62 -6.20 21.67
C THR A 60 13.84 -6.87 22.32
N HIS A 61 14.50 -7.79 21.61
CA HIS A 61 15.76 -8.38 22.08
C HIS A 61 16.95 -7.81 21.31
N GLY A 62 17.73 -7.01 22.04
CA GLY A 62 19.03 -6.52 21.60
C GLY A 62 20.08 -7.61 21.45
N HIS A 63 21.08 -7.27 20.64
CA HIS A 63 22.45 -7.79 20.59
C HIS A 63 22.71 -9.20 20.04
N SER A 64 23.35 -9.19 18.87
CA SER A 64 24.46 -10.05 18.44
C SER A 64 24.32 -11.56 18.69
N ARG A 65 23.62 -12.26 17.78
CA ARG A 65 23.87 -13.69 17.58
C ARG A 65 25.13 -13.90 16.73
N PRO A 66 25.98 -14.89 17.06
CA PRO A 66 27.19 -15.20 16.32
C PRO A 66 26.86 -15.52 14.87
N LYS A 67 27.75 -15.13 13.94
CA LYS A 67 27.71 -15.46 12.52
C LYS A 67 27.71 -16.99 12.34
N ARG A 68 26.53 -17.61 12.43
CA ARG A 68 26.30 -18.94 11.88
C ARG A 68 26.49 -18.80 10.38
N HIS A 69 27.44 -19.55 9.82
CA HIS A 69 27.62 -19.66 8.38
C HIS A 69 26.24 -19.94 7.76
N LYS A 70 25.69 -18.91 7.09
CA LYS A 70 24.48 -19.06 6.29
C LYS A 70 24.87 -19.99 5.17
N HIS A 71 24.40 -21.23 5.22
CA HIS A 71 24.21 -21.99 3.99
C HIS A 71 23.46 -21.07 3.02
N PRO A 72 23.88 -20.99 1.74
CA PRO A 72 23.11 -20.28 0.73
C PRO A 72 21.71 -20.85 0.80
N ARG A 73 20.76 -20.05 1.30
CA ARG A 73 19.35 -20.41 1.25
C ARG A 73 19.07 -20.39 -0.24
N GLU A 74 18.88 -21.57 -0.83
CA GLU A 74 18.46 -21.66 -2.22
C GLU A 74 17.32 -20.66 -2.42
N PRO A 75 17.38 -19.82 -3.46
CA PRO A 75 16.29 -18.92 -3.78
C PRO A 75 15.04 -19.78 -3.90
N GLN A 76 14.13 -19.63 -2.94
CA GLN A 76 12.84 -20.26 -3.01
C GLN A 76 12.17 -19.68 -4.25
N PRO A 77 11.60 -20.53 -5.13
CA PRO A 77 10.92 -20.04 -6.33
C PRO A 77 9.88 -18.99 -5.92
N GLU A 78 9.80 -17.93 -6.72
CA GLU A 78 8.89 -16.81 -6.54
C GLU A 78 7.46 -17.36 -6.65
N ALA A 79 6.88 -17.71 -5.50
CA ALA A 79 5.54 -18.28 -5.47
C ALA A 79 4.52 -17.15 -5.40
N ILE A 80 3.54 -17.19 -6.31
CA ILE A 80 2.44 -16.21 -6.37
C ILE A 80 1.16 -16.86 -5.84
N CYS A 81 0.40 -16.14 -5.02
CA CYS A 81 -0.89 -16.62 -4.54
C CYS A 81 -1.92 -16.65 -5.68
N ALA A 82 -2.52 -17.81 -5.95
CA ALA A 82 -3.53 -17.97 -6.99
C ALA A 82 -4.82 -17.17 -6.78
N ASN A 83 -5.07 -16.69 -5.55
CA ASN A 83 -6.28 -15.96 -5.21
C ASN A 83 -6.07 -14.45 -5.26
N CYS A 84 -5.03 -13.94 -4.59
CA CYS A 84 -4.80 -12.50 -4.44
C CYS A 84 -3.62 -11.97 -5.26
N HIS A 85 -2.90 -12.84 -5.98
CA HIS A 85 -1.77 -12.49 -6.86
C HIS A 85 -0.61 -11.78 -6.14
N GLN A 86 -0.57 -11.84 -4.80
CA GLN A 86 0.57 -11.34 -4.03
C GLN A 86 1.72 -12.34 -4.11
N GLU A 87 2.96 -11.81 -4.07
CA GLU A 87 4.17 -12.60 -3.95
C GLU A 87 4.34 -13.14 -2.53
N ARG A 88 4.89 -14.36 -2.42
CA ARG A 88 5.17 -14.99 -1.14
C ARG A 88 6.32 -14.29 -0.43
N THR A 89 5.97 -13.39 0.49
CA THR A 89 6.92 -12.85 1.47
C THR A 89 6.74 -13.54 2.82
N SER A 90 7.79 -13.59 3.64
CA SER A 90 7.72 -14.16 4.99
C SER A 90 6.73 -13.44 5.92
N ALA A 91 6.31 -12.22 5.56
CA ALA A 91 5.31 -11.47 6.31
C ALA A 91 3.86 -11.84 5.95
N ILE A 92 3.64 -12.48 4.80
CA ILE A 92 2.31 -12.78 4.25
C ILE A 92 1.96 -14.26 4.35
N ALA A 93 2.97 -15.13 4.56
CA ALA A 93 2.78 -16.59 4.55
C ALA A 93 1.74 -17.12 5.54
N ASP A 94 1.57 -16.46 6.69
CA ASP A 94 0.69 -16.90 7.79
C ASP A 94 -0.57 -16.02 7.94
N GLU A 95 -0.73 -14.98 7.12
CA GLU A 95 -1.89 -14.10 7.18
C GLU A 95 -3.05 -14.68 6.33
N PRO A 96 -4.30 -14.43 6.73
CA PRO A 96 -5.44 -14.81 5.91
C PRO A 96 -5.40 -14.09 4.56
N CYS A 97 -5.75 -14.80 3.50
CA CYS A 97 -5.74 -14.29 2.15
C CYS A 97 -7.06 -13.57 1.84
N ALA A 98 -7.04 -12.24 1.77
CA ALA A 98 -8.17 -11.45 1.26
C ALA A 98 -8.09 -11.34 -0.27
N PHE A 99 -9.14 -11.73 -0.98
CA PHE A 99 -9.21 -11.71 -2.45
C PHE A 99 -10.62 -11.43 -2.99
N HIS A 100 -10.72 -11.13 -4.27
CA HIS A 100 -11.98 -11.06 -4.99
C HIS A 100 -12.18 -12.34 -5.80
N PRO A 101 -13.24 -13.14 -5.54
CA PRO A 101 -13.52 -14.34 -6.33
C PRO A 101 -14.09 -14.02 -7.73
N GLY A 102 -14.56 -12.79 -7.92
CA GLY A 102 -15.01 -12.27 -9.21
C GLY A 102 -13.86 -11.78 -10.08
N GLN A 103 -14.20 -11.22 -11.23
CA GLN A 103 -13.27 -10.59 -12.16
C GLN A 103 -13.57 -9.10 -12.26
N LEU A 104 -12.60 -8.32 -12.73
CA LEU A 104 -12.82 -6.91 -13.07
C LEU A 104 -13.47 -6.85 -14.45
N GLU A 105 -14.65 -6.21 -14.52
CA GLU A 105 -15.39 -6.02 -15.75
C GLU A 105 -15.70 -4.54 -15.97
N ASP A 106 -15.65 -4.14 -17.25
CA ASP A 106 -16.05 -2.82 -17.71
C ASP A 106 -17.58 -2.75 -17.83
N SER A 107 -18.22 -2.09 -16.88
CA SER A 107 -19.66 -1.87 -16.89
C SER A 107 -19.98 -0.48 -17.44
N VAL A 108 -20.85 -0.43 -18.45
CA VAL A 108 -21.30 0.83 -19.07
C VAL A 108 -22.56 1.32 -18.36
N PHE A 109 -22.48 2.52 -17.78
CA PHE A 109 -23.58 3.16 -17.08
C PHE A 109 -24.05 4.41 -17.82
N GLU A 110 -25.36 4.59 -17.88
CA GLU A 110 -25.99 5.81 -18.38
C GLU A 110 -26.48 6.67 -17.22
N PHE A 111 -25.97 7.89 -17.15
CA PHE A 111 -26.36 8.90 -16.17
C PHE A 111 -27.17 9.99 -16.85
N LEU A 112 -28.24 10.44 -16.21
CA LEU A 112 -28.96 11.65 -16.60
C LEU A 112 -28.36 12.84 -15.86
N SER A 113 -27.77 13.76 -16.61
CA SER A 113 -27.32 15.05 -16.10
C SER A 113 -28.15 16.20 -16.70
N ARG A 114 -27.85 17.43 -16.29
CA ARG A 114 -28.43 18.63 -16.87
C ARG A 114 -27.34 19.51 -17.45
N THR A 115 -27.59 20.09 -18.62
CA THR A 115 -26.75 21.15 -19.16
C THR A 115 -26.92 22.43 -18.33
N PRO A 116 -26.02 23.43 -18.45
CA PRO A 116 -26.20 24.72 -17.78
C PRO A 116 -27.55 25.40 -18.10
N GLU A 117 -28.11 25.14 -19.28
CA GLU A 117 -29.42 25.62 -19.73
C GLU A 117 -30.59 24.76 -19.23
N GLY A 118 -30.33 23.78 -18.36
CA GLY A 118 -31.35 22.92 -17.75
C GLY A 118 -31.87 21.78 -18.63
N ARG A 119 -31.28 21.55 -19.81
CA ARG A 119 -31.71 20.46 -20.71
C ARG A 119 -31.21 19.10 -20.21
N PRO A 120 -31.99 18.02 -20.32
CA PRO A 120 -31.52 16.68 -19.95
C PRO A 120 -30.40 16.23 -20.90
N LEU A 121 -29.30 15.74 -20.35
CA LEU A 121 -28.15 15.21 -21.07
C LEU A 121 -27.89 13.77 -20.61
N ARG A 122 -27.84 12.82 -21.55
CA ARG A 122 -27.44 11.44 -21.26
C ARG A 122 -25.92 11.32 -21.36
N ILE A 123 -25.28 10.97 -20.26
CA ILE A 123 -23.83 10.74 -20.19
C ILE A 123 -23.59 9.24 -20.02
N ARG A 124 -22.90 8.62 -20.98
CA ARG A 124 -22.38 7.25 -20.84
C ARG A 124 -21.01 7.30 -20.17
N ARG A 125 -20.81 6.52 -19.11
CA ARG A 125 -19.48 6.29 -18.52
C ARG A 125 -19.25 4.81 -18.35
N THR A 126 -18.04 4.38 -18.69
CA THR A 126 -17.56 3.03 -18.37
C THR A 126 -16.89 3.07 -17.01
N LEU A 127 -17.32 2.21 -16.10
CA LEU A 127 -16.71 2.02 -14.79
C LEU A 127 -16.19 0.59 -14.69
N VAL A 128 -14.94 0.43 -14.25
CA VAL A 128 -14.37 -0.88 -13.96
C VAL A 128 -14.82 -1.30 -12.57
N MET A 129 -15.48 -2.44 -12.44
CA MET A 129 -16.01 -2.95 -11.18
C MET A 129 -15.75 -4.44 -11.03
N TRP A 130 -15.62 -4.91 -9.78
CA TRP A 130 -15.59 -6.34 -9.51
C TRP A 130 -16.97 -6.96 -9.70
N THR A 131 -17.04 -8.15 -10.31
CA THR A 131 -18.32 -8.87 -10.44
C THR A 131 -18.83 -9.45 -9.12
N CYS A 132 -17.94 -9.63 -8.13
CA CYS A 132 -18.29 -10.17 -6.83
C CYS A 132 -18.78 -9.12 -5.80
N CYS A 133 -18.47 -7.83 -6.00
CA CYS A 133 -18.89 -6.75 -5.10
C CYS A 133 -18.76 -5.37 -5.76
N ALA A 134 -19.40 -4.35 -5.21
CA ALA A 134 -19.37 -2.97 -5.75
C ALA A 134 -18.14 -2.15 -5.31
N GLU A 135 -17.08 -2.80 -4.84
CA GLU A 135 -15.86 -2.14 -4.39
C GLU A 135 -14.99 -1.67 -5.56
N ALA A 136 -14.12 -0.69 -5.29
CA ALA A 136 -13.20 -0.16 -6.29
C ALA A 136 -12.17 -1.22 -6.74
N PRO A 137 -11.59 -1.11 -7.96
CA PRO A 137 -10.59 -2.06 -8.45
C PRO A 137 -9.38 -2.27 -7.53
N GLN A 138 -8.98 -1.21 -6.80
CA GLN A 138 -7.88 -1.20 -5.84
C GLN A 138 -8.29 -1.55 -4.40
N ALA A 139 -9.54 -1.93 -4.17
CA ALA A 139 -10.02 -2.32 -2.85
C ALA A 139 -9.36 -3.62 -2.37
N LEU A 140 -9.45 -3.86 -1.06
CA LEU A 140 -9.11 -5.16 -0.51
C LEU A 140 -10.17 -6.18 -0.92
N GLY A 141 -9.75 -7.44 -1.07
CA GLY A 141 -10.64 -8.55 -1.40
C GLY A 141 -11.89 -8.63 -0.52
N CYS A 142 -13.03 -8.95 -1.13
CA CYS A 142 -14.31 -9.08 -0.44
C CYS A 142 -14.57 -10.48 0.13
N ALA A 143 -13.66 -11.42 -0.08
CA ALA A 143 -13.68 -12.75 0.50
C ALA A 143 -12.33 -13.04 1.17
N ASP A 144 -12.37 -13.84 2.24
CA ASP A 144 -11.20 -14.27 2.98
C ASP A 144 -11.03 -15.79 2.85
N ALA A 145 -9.78 -16.23 2.67
CA ALA A 145 -9.38 -17.63 2.82
C ALA A 145 -8.43 -17.76 4.02
N ASN A 146 -8.54 -18.88 4.73
CA ASN A 146 -7.70 -19.17 5.91
C ASN A 146 -6.19 -19.18 5.60
N ALA A 147 -5.81 -19.37 4.33
CA ALA A 147 -4.43 -19.34 3.87
C ALA A 147 -4.35 -18.93 2.40
N HIS A 148 -3.19 -18.42 2.00
CA HIS A 148 -2.83 -18.21 0.60
C HIS A 148 -2.61 -19.53 -0.14
N LEU A 149 -3.09 -19.61 -1.39
CA LEU A 149 -2.88 -20.76 -2.27
C LEU A 149 -1.67 -20.51 -3.18
N TRP A 150 -0.47 -20.78 -2.68
CA TRP A 150 0.78 -20.55 -3.40
C TRP A 150 0.96 -21.51 -4.58
N ARG A 151 1.19 -20.98 -5.79
CA ARG A 151 1.64 -21.76 -6.95
C ARG A 151 3.13 -21.53 -7.16
N ALA A 152 3.86 -22.61 -7.42
CA ALA A 152 5.19 -22.50 -8.02
C ALA A 152 4.99 -22.28 -9.51
N GLU A 153 5.55 -21.20 -10.06
CA GLU A 153 5.66 -21.01 -11.51
C GLU A 153 6.74 -21.93 -12.10
#